data_AF-A0A955AFQ8-F1
#
_entry.id   AF-A0A955AFQ8-F1
#
_cell.length_a   1.000
_cell.length_b   1.000
_cell.length_c   1.000
_cell.angle_alpha   90.00
_cell.angle_beta   90.00
_cell.angle_gamma   90.00
#
_symmetry.space_group_name_H-M   'P 1'
#
loop_
_entity.id
_entity.type
_entity.pdbx_description
1 polymer ?
#
loop_
_entity_poly.entity_id
_entity_poly.type
_entity_poly.pdbx_seq_one_letter_code
_entity_poly.pdbx_strand_id
1 'polypeptide(L)' 'MLDIVYQIGAPPQRIDILTSISGVNFDDAWPERLAIEIDGEMIPVIGLKHLIANKIASGRDKDRLDVEILGKRID' A
#
# COMPACT_ATOMS: atom_id res chain seq x y z
N MET A 1 12.26 -16.43 -0.83
CA MET A 1 11.47 -16.24 -2.07
C MET A 1 11.98 -14.96 -2.70
N LEU A 2 12.25 -14.93 -4.00
CA LEU A 2 12.69 -13.70 -4.66
C LEU A 2 11.48 -12.77 -4.77
N ASP A 3 11.64 -11.51 -4.39
CA ASP A 3 10.62 -10.48 -4.59
C ASP A 3 10.58 -10.13 -6.08
N ILE A 4 9.47 -10.45 -6.76
CA ILE A 4 9.29 -10.18 -8.18
C ILE A 4 8.40 -8.96 -8.34
N VAL A 5 8.82 -8.04 -9.20
CA VAL A 5 8.01 -6.90 -9.62
C VAL A 5 7.72 -7.05 -11.10
N TYR A 6 6.43 -7.14 -11.44
CA TYR A 6 5.99 -7.06 -12.84
C TYR A 6 5.63 -5.63 -13.16
N GLN A 7 6.13 -5.12 -14.29
CA GLN A 7 5.85 -3.77 -14.73
C GLN A 7 5.11 -3.80 -16.06
N ILE A 8 4.05 -2.99 -16.16
CA ILE A 8 3.24 -2.85 -17.37
C ILE A 8 3.22 -1.39 -17.78
N GLY A 9 3.46 -1.14 -19.06
CA GLY A 9 3.45 0.21 -19.64
C GLY A 9 4.73 1.02 -19.34
N ALA A 10 4.62 2.34 -19.51
CA ALA A 10 5.71 3.29 -19.31
C ALA A 10 5.16 4.61 -18.76
N PRO A 11 5.97 5.45 -18.08
CA PRO A 11 5.52 6.73 -17.56
C PRO A 11 4.81 7.60 -18.62
N PRO A 12 3.72 8.32 -18.26
CA PRO A 12 3.11 8.38 -16.92
C PRO A 12 2.16 7.21 -16.60
N GLN A 13 1.83 6.37 -17.57
CA GLN A 13 0.89 5.25 -17.46
C GLN A 13 1.63 3.93 -17.18
N ARG A 14 2.33 3.86 -16.05
CA ARG A 14 3.01 2.64 -15.60
C ARG A 14 2.26 2.02 -14.42
N ILE A 15 2.08 0.71 -14.46
CA ILE A 15 1.53 -0.10 -13.38
C ILE A 15 2.62 -1.04 -12.88
N ASP A 16 2.92 -0.98 -11.59
CA ASP A 16 3.87 -1.87 -10.91
C ASP A 16 3.08 -2.88 -10.05
N ILE A 17 3.22 -4.17 -10.35
CA ILE A 17 2.61 -5.28 -9.59
C ILE A 17 3.69 -5.87 -8.70
N LEU A 18 3.53 -5.66 -7.39
CA LEU A 18 4.43 -6.19 -6.36
C LEU A 18 3.90 -7.53 -5.87
N THR A 19 4.72 -8.58 -5.86
CA THR A 19 4.33 -9.88 -5.27
C THR A 19 4.44 -9.92 -3.75
N SER A 20 5.04 -8.90 -3.14
CA SER A 20 5.26 -8.76 -1.70
C SER A 20 5.50 -7.29 -1.38
N ILE A 21 5.25 -6.90 -0.13
CA ILE A 21 5.57 -5.58 0.39
C ILE A 21 6.23 -5.71 1.77
N SER A 22 7.11 -4.79 2.12
CA SER A 22 7.83 -4.82 3.39
C SER A 22 6.88 -4.72 4.60
N GLY A 23 7.13 -5.52 5.64
CA GLY A 23 6.47 -5.38 6.94
C GLY A 23 4.98 -5.75 6.99
N VAL A 24 4.41 -6.33 5.92
CA VAL A 24 3.00 -6.72 5.87
C VAL A 24 2.86 -8.08 5.18
N ASN A 25 2.11 -8.99 5.82
CA ASN A 25 1.65 -10.23 5.19
C ASN A 25 0.29 -9.96 4.51
N PHE A 26 0.12 -10.48 3.29
CA PHE A 26 -1.12 -10.33 2.53
C PHE A 26 -2.33 -10.97 3.22
N ASP A 27 -2.17 -12.17 3.78
CA ASP A 27 -3.27 -12.91 4.41
C ASP A 27 -3.83 -12.18 5.64
N ASP A 28 -2.97 -11.44 6.34
CA ASP A 28 -3.37 -10.60 7.47
C ASP A 28 -4.02 -9.28 7.00
N ALA A 29 -3.51 -8.69 5.91
CA ALA A 29 -3.97 -7.38 5.43
C ALA A 29 -5.24 -7.44 4.58
N TRP A 30 -5.47 -8.54 3.86
CA TRP A 30 -6.58 -8.68 2.92
C TRP A 30 -7.97 -8.61 3.58
N PRO A 31 -8.21 -9.20 4.77
CA PRO A 31 -9.46 -9.04 5.49
C PRO A 31 -9.70 -7.60 5.98
N GLU A 32 -8.63 -6.85 6.31
CA GLU A 32 -8.68 -5.45 6.79
C GLU A 32 -8.65 -4.41 5.66
N ARG A 33 -8.76 -4.82 4.38
CA ARG A 33 -8.80 -3.91 3.24
C ARG A 33 -10.03 -3.01 3.28
N LEU A 34 -9.92 -1.81 2.73
CA LEU A 34 -11.04 -0.91 2.51
C LEU A 34 -11.55 -1.07 1.08
N ALA A 35 -12.86 -1.05 0.87
CA ALA A 35 -13.44 -0.95 -0.46
C ALA A 35 -13.82 0.51 -0.71
N ILE A 36 -13.28 1.11 -1.76
CA ILE A 36 -13.56 2.49 -2.17
C ILE A 36 -14.22 2.49 -3.54
N GLU A 37 -15.15 3.42 -3.77
CA GLU A 37 -15.79 3.56 -5.06
C GLU A 37 -14.94 4.48 -5.96
N ILE A 38 -14.57 3.99 -7.15
CA ILE A 38 -13.90 4.77 -8.20
C ILE A 38 -14.59 4.41 -9.52
N ASP A 39 -15.10 5.43 -10.22
CA ASP A 39 -15.80 5.28 -11.51
C ASP A 39 -16.95 4.25 -11.47
N GLY A 40 -17.65 4.14 -10.34
CA GLY A 40 -18.76 3.21 -10.11
C GLY A 40 -18.33 1.79 -9.73
N GLU A 41 -17.03 1.52 -9.61
CA GLU A 41 -16.48 0.22 -9.24
C GLU A 41 -15.93 0.22 -7.82
N MET A 42 -16.16 -0.87 -7.08
CA MET A 42 -15.65 -1.05 -5.72
C MET A 42 -14.23 -1.61 -5.76
N ILE A 43 -13.24 -0.75 -5.55
CA ILE A 43 -11.82 -1.08 -5.60
C ILE A 43 -11.28 -1.37 -4.19
N PRO A 44 -10.64 -2.53 -3.97
CA PRO A 44 -9.96 -2.81 -2.71
C PRO A 44 -8.66 -1.99 -2.59
N VAL A 45 -8.49 -1.31 -1.46
CA VAL A 45 -7.25 -0.63 -1.09
C VAL A 45 -6.77 -1.11 0.28
N ILE A 46 -5.46 -1.07 0.49
CA ILE A 46 -4.86 -1.50 1.76
C ILE A 46 -5.41 -0.67 2.93
N GLY A 47 -5.77 -1.35 4.02
CA GLY A 47 -6.24 -0.69 5.23
C GLY A 47 -5.18 0.21 5.88
N LEU A 48 -5.63 1.23 6.61
CA LEU A 48 -4.74 2.27 7.17
C LEU A 48 -3.62 1.70 8.05
N LYS A 49 -3.96 0.77 8.94
CA LYS A 49 -3.00 0.11 9.85
C LYS A 49 -1.88 -0.59 9.10
N HIS A 50 -2.23 -1.39 8.09
CA HIS A 50 -1.25 -2.10 7.27
C HIS A 50 -0.46 -1.17 6.34
N LEU A 51 -1.08 -0.11 5.84
CA LEU A 51 -0.39 0.93 5.07
C LEU A 51 0.70 1.62 5.90
N ILE A 52 0.39 2.00 7.14
CA ILE A 52 1.37 2.61 8.06
C ILE A 52 2.50 1.62 8.35
N ALA A 53 2.19 0.36 8.68
CA ALA A 53 3.19 -0.66 8.91
C ALA A 53 4.13 -0.85 7.70
N ASN A 54 3.56 -0.88 6.49
CA ASN A 54 4.33 -0.96 5.26
C ASN A 54 5.27 0.25 5.07
N LYS A 55 4.76 1.47 5.28
CA LYS A 55 5.54 2.71 5.15
C LYS A 55 6.71 2.78 6.13
N ILE A 56 6.47 2.36 7.38
CA ILE A 56 7.53 2.29 8.40
C ILE A 56 8.60 1.28 7.96
N ALA A 57 8.20 0.10 7.48
CA ALA A 57 9.11 -0.96 7.08
C ALA A 57 9.85 -0.68 5.76
N SER A 58 9.26 0.09 4.83
CA SER A 58 9.92 0.46 3.58
C SER A 58 11.02 1.52 3.75
N GLY A 59 10.96 2.29 4.83
CA GLY A 59 12.04 3.21 5.22
C GLY A 59 12.41 4.27 4.18
N ARG A 60 11.53 4.59 3.23
CA ARG A 60 11.82 5.62 2.22
C ARG A 60 11.78 6.99 2.88
N ASP A 61 12.66 7.91 2.49
CA ASP A 61 12.77 9.23 3.13
C ASP A 61 11.45 10.02 3.19
N LYS A 62 10.57 9.80 2.21
CA LYS A 62 9.23 10.39 2.14
C LYS A 62 8.21 9.76 3.11
N ASP A 63 8.41 8.50 3.49
CA ASP A 63 7.46 7.74 4.31
C ASP A 63 7.41 8.21 5.77
N ARG A 64 8.48 8.84 6.30
CA ARG A 64 8.49 9.36 7.69
C ARG A 64 7.45 10.46 7.92
N LEU A 65 7.29 11.38 6.96
CA LEU A 65 6.30 12.46 7.05
C LEU A 65 4.88 11.92 6.84
N ASP A 66 4.72 10.96 5.92
CA ASP A 66 3.44 10.32 5.65
C ASP A 66 2.91 9.55 6.87
N VAL A 67 3.77 8.84 7.61
CA VAL A 67 3.39 8.15 8.85
C VAL A 67 2.91 9.15 9.91
N GLU A 68 3.57 10.29 10.06
CA GLU A 68 3.14 11.33 11.01
C GLU A 68 1.77 11.92 10.64
N ILE A 69 1.51 12.16 9.35
CA ILE A 69 0.22 12.68 8.87
C ILE A 69 -0.90 11.64 9.05
N LEU A 70 -0.61 10.37 8.75
CA LEU A 70 -1.60 9.29 8.86
C LEU A 70 -1.92 8.96 10.32
N GLY A 71 -0.94 9.02 11.22
CA GLY A 71 -1.15 8.82 12.66
C GLY A 71 -2.10 9.85 13.29
N LYS A 72 -2.03 11.11 12.86
CA LYS A 72 -2.90 12.20 13.34
C LYS A 72 -4.38 12.08 12.92
N ARG A 73 -4.73 11.14 12.04
CA ARG A 73 -6.14 10.86 11.65
C ARG A 73 -6.82 9.82 12.55
N ILE A 74 -6.09 9.31 13.54
CA ILE A 74 -6.56 8.33 14.53
C ILE A 74 -6.99 9.02 15.84
N ASP A 75 -6.72 10.33 15.99
CA ASP A 75 -7.17 11.18 17.10
C ASP A 75 -8.48 11.92 16.78
#